data_AF-S0FS59-F1
#
_entry.id   AF-S0FS59-F1
#
_cell.length_a   1.000
_cell.length_b   1.000
_cell.length_c   1.000
_cell.angle_alpha   90.00
_cell.angle_beta   90.00
_cell.angle_gamma   90.00
#
_symmetry.space_group_name_H-M   'P 1'
#
loop_
_entity.id
_entity.type
_entity.pdbx_description
1 polymer ?
#
loop_
_entity_poly.entity_id
_entity_poly.type
_entity_poly.pdbx_seq_one_letter_code
_entity_poly.pdbx_strand_id
1 'polypeptide(L)'
;MIRKFYIDSKQKKGHINYQIFNTPYGGPRGRAISALNQTDLEPIGHINYFYFLKNNFKKHIHAIEWVRFHRFKEGKYNYSVAIMNIKPFVNARHELFEYRELITKKTGWYPLIMGSKARIYLPKIDRRATDRNKAIIKSIDLKNINSIEKMQDSGTCLKVNFENGNLILDVGFNCHSCVNEKTKMIFISHFHQDHSGGLIDILRNHSIPIICSLPTYNSLWHIINITQRDKSEKNKILNRLMENSIIINSNELLKTKNGLEFYFIQTYHCPGSIGLKIDDTNNQSILYLSDICLNNGFLDYSETLKKTLLKRKAKSNNIHVILDSTFIKKEYENIPYSQTPGEVLDIVKPGREIPNVWFVSKQVETLIYLFLYFFKETRKVYGYPKKIFLDSV
;
A
#
# COMPACT_ATOMS: atom_id res chain seq x y z
N MET A 1 -12.75 12.48 22.04
CA MET A 1 -14.17 12.08 22.00
C MET A 1 -14.76 12.40 20.62
N ILE A 2 -15.52 11.49 20.00
CA ILE A 2 -16.21 11.73 18.73
C ILE A 2 -17.57 12.38 19.02
N ARG A 3 -17.84 13.54 18.41
CA ARG A 3 -19.10 14.27 18.50
C ARG A 3 -19.85 14.21 17.16
N LYS A 4 -21.16 14.49 17.16
CA LYS A 4 -22.00 14.47 15.95
C LYS A 4 -22.71 15.81 15.77
N PHE A 5 -22.67 16.34 14.55
CA PHE A 5 -23.53 17.45 14.12
C PHE A 5 -24.59 16.90 13.16
N TYR A 6 -25.87 17.08 13.48
CA TYR A 6 -26.97 16.59 12.65
C TYR A 6 -27.31 17.63 11.57
N ILE A 7 -27.26 17.22 10.31
CA ILE A 7 -27.52 18.11 9.17
C ILE A 7 -29.00 18.51 9.15
N ASP A 8 -29.89 17.56 9.44
CA ASP A 8 -31.30 17.79 9.73
C ASP A 8 -31.58 17.47 11.21
N SER A 9 -31.81 18.52 12.00
CA SER A 9 -32.11 18.39 13.43
C SER A 9 -33.50 17.81 13.71
N LYS A 10 -34.46 17.96 12.78
CA LYS A 10 -35.83 17.45 12.94
C LYS A 10 -35.93 15.98 12.59
N GLN A 11 -35.20 15.50 11.58
CA GLN A 11 -35.27 14.10 11.13
C GLN A 11 -34.11 13.22 11.60
N LYS A 12 -33.07 13.77 12.25
CA LYS A 12 -31.80 13.09 12.56
C LYS A 12 -31.19 12.34 11.36
N LYS A 13 -31.52 12.75 10.13
CA LYS A 13 -31.00 12.17 8.89
C LYS A 13 -29.72 12.89 8.49
N GLY A 14 -28.65 12.11 8.34
CA GLY A 14 -27.33 12.63 7.99
C GLY A 14 -26.65 13.35 9.16
N HIS A 15 -25.41 12.97 9.45
CA HIS A 15 -24.60 13.63 10.45
C HIS A 15 -23.16 13.78 9.96
N ILE A 16 -22.49 14.82 10.46
CA ILE A 16 -21.05 15.01 10.31
C ILE A 16 -20.41 14.62 11.65
N ASN A 17 -19.50 13.65 11.61
CA ASN A 17 -18.71 13.30 12.79
C ASN A 17 -17.61 14.34 12.97
N TYR A 18 -17.34 14.77 14.20
CA TYR A 18 -16.24 15.70 14.43
C TYR A 18 -15.52 15.50 15.75
N GLN A 19 -14.30 16.01 15.81
CA GLN A 19 -13.41 15.95 16.96
C GLN A 19 -12.73 17.30 17.16
N ILE A 20 -12.31 17.58 18.39
CA ILE A 20 -11.62 18.82 18.76
C ILE A 20 -10.31 18.43 19.42
N PHE A 21 -9.23 19.05 19.00
CA PHE A 21 -7.89 18.84 19.49
C PHE A 21 -7.25 20.19 19.80
N ASN A 22 -6.50 20.23 20.91
CA ASN A 22 -5.69 21.39 21.28
C ASN A 22 -4.21 21.17 20.94
N THR A 23 -3.89 20.10 20.20
CA THR A 23 -2.54 19.73 19.80
C THR A 23 -2.25 20.14 18.35
N PRO A 24 -0.98 20.43 18.02
CA PRO A 24 -0.57 20.75 16.67
C PRO A 24 -0.93 19.66 15.65
N TYR A 25 -1.27 20.09 14.44
CA TYR A 25 -1.45 19.20 13.30
C TYR A 25 -0.18 19.17 12.43
N GLY A 26 0.35 17.98 12.17
CA GLY A 26 1.62 17.79 11.44
C GLY A 26 1.56 17.92 9.91
N GLY A 27 0.44 18.31 9.34
CA GLY A 27 0.29 18.45 7.88
C GLY A 27 0.70 19.81 7.30
N PRO A 28 0.33 20.12 6.05
CA PRO A 28 0.74 21.35 5.37
C PRO A 28 0.11 22.59 6.03
N ARG A 29 0.96 23.56 6.41
CA ARG A 29 0.56 24.76 7.20
C ARG A 29 0.70 26.09 6.46
N GLY A 30 1.54 26.20 5.43
CA GLY A 30 1.87 27.49 4.81
C GLY A 30 0.66 28.31 4.35
N ARG A 31 -0.29 27.70 3.64
CA ARG A 31 -1.52 28.38 3.19
C ARG A 31 -2.45 28.76 4.35
N ALA A 32 -2.54 27.91 5.37
CA ALA A 32 -3.34 28.20 6.57
C ALA A 32 -2.78 29.42 7.32
N ILE A 33 -1.46 29.49 7.49
CA ILE A 33 -0.77 30.64 8.10
C ILE A 33 -1.07 31.91 7.30
N SER A 34 -0.89 31.87 5.98
CA SER A 34 -1.14 33.02 5.11
C SER A 34 -2.58 33.52 5.23
N ALA A 35 -3.58 32.63 5.17
CA ALA A 35 -4.99 33.00 5.28
C ALA A 35 -5.38 33.48 6.68
N LEU A 36 -4.87 32.85 7.73
CA LEU A 36 -5.16 33.23 9.12
C LEU A 36 -4.52 34.58 9.47
N ASN A 37 -3.34 34.91 8.93
CA ASN A 37 -2.71 36.21 9.14
C ASN A 37 -3.45 37.37 8.44
N GLN A 38 -4.36 37.07 7.52
CA GLN A 38 -5.20 38.07 6.85
C GLN A 38 -6.53 38.31 7.59
N THR A 39 -6.72 37.75 8.78
CA THR A 39 -7.95 37.92 9.56
C THR A 39 -7.64 38.07 11.04
N ASP A 40 -8.21 39.10 11.65
CA ASP A 40 -8.16 39.31 13.11
C ASP A 40 -9.29 38.60 13.85
N LEU A 41 -10.03 37.72 13.17
CA LEU A 41 -11.25 37.13 13.69
C LEU A 41 -10.94 35.88 14.51
N GLU A 42 -11.31 35.92 15.79
CA GLU A 42 -11.27 34.75 16.66
C GLU A 42 -12.20 33.63 16.15
N PRO A 43 -11.75 32.36 16.12
CA PRO A 43 -12.53 31.27 15.57
C PRO A 43 -13.88 31.11 16.29
N ILE A 44 -14.97 31.15 15.53
CA ILE A 44 -16.32 30.92 16.05
C ILE A 44 -16.46 29.51 16.63
N GLY A 45 -17.47 29.27 17.46
CA GLY A 45 -17.74 27.92 17.97
C GLY A 45 -17.93 26.88 16.85
N HIS A 46 -17.44 25.66 17.04
CA HIS A 46 -17.48 24.59 16.02
C HIS A 46 -18.90 24.29 15.50
N ILE A 47 -19.94 24.49 16.32
CA ILE A 47 -21.34 24.34 15.88
C ILE A 47 -21.73 25.47 14.92
N ASN A 48 -21.33 26.71 15.23
CA ASN A 48 -21.58 27.86 14.36
C ASN A 48 -20.82 27.74 13.04
N TYR A 49 -19.62 27.14 13.05
CA TYR A 49 -18.90 26.78 11.84
C TYR A 49 -19.72 25.82 10.95
N PHE A 50 -20.33 24.77 11.51
CA PHE A 50 -21.19 23.89 10.73
C PHE A 50 -22.47 24.56 10.23
N TYR A 51 -23.08 25.45 11.02
CA TYR A 51 -24.21 26.25 10.54
C TYR A 51 -23.81 27.17 9.39
N PHE A 52 -22.65 27.82 9.49
CA PHE A 52 -22.10 28.61 8.39
C PHE A 52 -21.95 27.77 7.12
N LEU A 53 -21.34 26.58 7.21
CA LEU A 53 -21.21 25.67 6.07
C LEU A 53 -22.57 25.21 5.53
N LYS A 54 -23.52 24.88 6.41
CA LYS A 54 -24.86 24.43 6.01
C LYS A 54 -25.63 25.52 5.26
N ASN A 55 -25.49 26.78 5.68
CA ASN A 55 -26.21 27.90 5.10
C ASN A 55 -25.58 28.37 3.79
N ASN A 56 -24.25 28.43 3.72
CA ASN A 56 -23.52 28.99 2.57
C ASN A 56 -23.11 27.93 1.54
N PHE A 57 -22.96 26.67 1.96
CA PHE A 57 -22.53 25.54 1.12
C PHE A 57 -23.51 24.36 1.24
N LYS A 58 -24.81 24.66 1.27
CA LYS A 58 -25.90 23.67 1.50
C LYS A 58 -25.80 22.43 0.61
N LYS A 59 -25.48 22.61 -0.68
CA LYS A 59 -25.32 21.52 -1.65
C LYS A 59 -24.16 20.56 -1.34
N HIS A 60 -23.18 21.01 -0.56
CA HIS A 60 -21.94 20.28 -0.26
C HIS A 60 -21.87 19.70 1.15
N ILE A 61 -22.78 20.11 2.04
CA ILE A 61 -22.75 19.69 3.45
C ILE A 61 -22.79 18.15 3.61
N HIS A 62 -23.48 17.45 2.71
CA HIS A 62 -23.58 15.98 2.70
C HIS A 62 -22.32 15.26 2.19
N ALA A 63 -21.43 16.00 1.52
CA ALA A 63 -20.14 15.51 1.05
C ALA A 63 -19.11 15.42 2.19
N ILE A 64 -19.29 16.16 3.28
CA ILE A 64 -18.36 16.16 4.42
C ILE A 64 -18.60 14.89 5.25
N GLU A 65 -17.61 13.99 5.31
CA GLU A 65 -17.68 12.79 6.15
C GLU A 65 -17.40 13.10 7.61
N TRP A 66 -16.33 13.87 7.85
CA TRP A 66 -15.92 14.28 9.19
C TRP A 66 -15.08 15.54 9.18
N VAL A 67 -15.00 16.21 10.34
CA VAL A 67 -14.14 17.37 10.57
C VAL A 67 -13.32 17.21 11.86
N ARG A 68 -12.03 17.54 11.82
CA ARG A 68 -11.21 17.67 13.03
C ARG A 68 -10.79 19.12 13.22
N PHE A 69 -11.18 19.71 14.34
CA PHE A 69 -10.81 21.07 14.69
C PHE A 69 -9.53 21.03 15.51
N HIS A 70 -8.50 21.72 15.04
CA HIS A 70 -7.24 21.92 15.76
C HIS A 70 -7.11 23.39 16.13
N ARG A 71 -7.04 23.68 17.43
CA ARG A 71 -6.76 25.02 17.95
C ARG A 71 -5.52 24.99 18.84
N PHE A 72 -4.44 25.64 18.41
CA PHE A 72 -3.19 25.64 19.17
C PHE A 72 -2.39 26.92 18.89
N LYS A 73 -1.46 27.25 19.77
CA LYS A 73 -0.52 28.37 19.59
C LYS A 73 0.87 27.81 19.32
N GLU A 74 1.55 28.34 18.32
CA GLU A 74 2.93 27.97 17.99
C GLU A 74 3.72 29.24 17.68
N GLY A 75 4.61 29.60 18.62
CA GLY A 75 5.26 30.90 18.63
C GLY A 75 4.24 32.05 18.73
N LYS A 76 4.28 32.97 17.76
CA LYS A 76 3.37 34.13 17.69
C LYS A 76 2.03 33.85 17.00
N TYR A 77 1.83 32.65 16.45
CA TYR A 77 0.66 32.35 15.61
C TYR A 77 -0.39 31.56 16.38
N ASN A 78 -1.64 32.00 16.27
CA ASN A 78 -2.81 31.26 16.74
C ASN A 78 -3.37 30.46 15.56
N TYR A 79 -3.27 29.14 15.63
CA TYR A 79 -3.77 28.24 14.59
C TYR A 79 -5.18 27.80 14.92
N SER A 80 -6.08 27.94 13.96
CA SER A 80 -7.45 27.45 13.97
C SER A 80 -7.77 26.76 12.65
N VAL A 81 -7.48 25.45 12.59
CA VAL A 81 -7.62 24.65 11.37
C VAL A 81 -8.76 23.65 11.52
N ALA A 82 -9.67 23.63 10.55
CA ALA A 82 -10.72 22.63 10.41
C ALA A 82 -10.30 21.63 9.31
N ILE A 83 -9.78 20.47 9.69
CA ILE A 83 -9.44 19.39 8.75
C ILE A 83 -10.73 18.76 8.27
N MET A 84 -11.12 19.02 7.02
CA MET A 84 -12.37 18.58 6.44
C MET A 84 -12.14 17.40 5.51
N ASN A 85 -12.64 16.23 5.87
CA ASN A 85 -12.58 15.08 4.99
C ASN A 85 -13.86 14.98 4.16
N ILE A 86 -13.71 15.12 2.85
CA ILE A 86 -14.79 15.16 1.86
C ILE A 86 -14.85 13.82 1.15
N LYS A 87 -16.04 13.25 0.95
CA LYS A 87 -16.30 12.09 0.09
C LYS A 87 -15.70 12.29 -1.31
N PRO A 88 -15.67 11.25 -2.19
CA PRO A 88 -15.21 11.37 -3.57
C PRO A 88 -16.20 12.20 -4.44
N PHE A 89 -16.43 13.45 -4.05
CA PHE A 89 -17.35 14.38 -4.67
C PHE A 89 -16.58 15.64 -5.09
N VAL A 90 -16.15 15.63 -6.35
CA VAL A 90 -15.18 16.60 -6.91
C VAL A 90 -15.67 18.03 -6.78
N ASN A 91 -16.93 18.30 -7.11
CA ASN A 91 -17.49 19.65 -7.06
C ASN A 91 -17.48 20.23 -5.63
N ALA A 92 -17.82 19.41 -4.63
CA ALA A 92 -17.76 19.83 -3.23
C ALA A 92 -16.33 20.15 -2.79
N ARG A 93 -15.38 19.30 -3.21
CA ARG A 93 -13.96 19.49 -2.88
C ARG A 93 -13.40 20.77 -3.50
N HIS A 94 -13.69 20.98 -4.78
CA HIS A 94 -13.22 22.15 -5.52
C HIS A 94 -13.80 23.44 -4.93
N GLU A 95 -15.13 23.52 -4.77
CA GLU A 95 -15.77 24.74 -4.27
C GLU A 95 -15.34 25.07 -2.84
N LEU A 96 -15.30 24.10 -1.92
CA LEU A 96 -14.81 24.34 -0.56
C LEU A 96 -13.33 24.74 -0.52
N PHE A 97 -12.52 24.26 -1.47
CA PHE A 97 -11.13 24.66 -1.59
C PHE A 97 -10.99 26.09 -2.11
N GLU A 98 -11.74 26.48 -3.14
CA GLU A 98 -11.74 27.85 -3.68
C GLU A 98 -12.18 28.87 -2.62
N TYR A 99 -13.24 28.56 -1.87
CA TYR A 99 -13.77 29.47 -0.85
C TYR A 99 -13.06 29.38 0.51
N ARG A 100 -11.96 28.64 0.64
CA ARG A 100 -11.27 28.42 1.94
C ARG A 100 -10.88 29.73 2.64
N GLU A 101 -10.41 30.72 1.90
CA GLU A 101 -9.99 32.02 2.44
C GLU A 101 -11.19 32.87 2.86
N LEU A 102 -12.29 32.82 2.11
CA LEU A 102 -13.55 33.44 2.50
C LEU A 102 -14.11 32.80 3.78
N ILE A 103 -14.12 31.47 3.85
CA ILE A 103 -14.53 30.71 5.05
C ILE A 103 -13.67 31.14 6.24
N THR A 104 -12.35 31.24 6.04
CA THR A 104 -11.40 31.70 7.08
C THR A 104 -11.77 33.10 7.57
N LYS A 105 -11.95 34.08 6.67
CA LYS A 105 -12.31 35.46 7.03
C LYS A 105 -13.66 35.57 7.75
N LYS A 106 -14.61 34.67 7.47
CA LYS A 106 -15.97 34.70 8.05
C LYS A 106 -16.10 33.91 9.35
N THR A 107 -15.21 32.96 9.60
CA THR A 107 -15.37 32.01 10.72
C THR A 107 -14.17 31.93 11.64
N GLY A 108 -13.03 32.49 11.26
CA GLY A 108 -11.74 32.32 11.94
C GLY A 108 -11.20 30.88 11.85
N TRP A 109 -11.84 29.98 11.10
CA TRP A 109 -11.35 28.62 10.86
C TRP A 109 -10.85 28.47 9.44
N TYR A 110 -9.60 28.04 9.26
CA TYR A 110 -9.08 27.66 7.96
C TYR A 110 -9.50 26.22 7.61
N PRO A 111 -10.32 26.01 6.56
CA PRO A 111 -10.71 24.67 6.17
C PRO A 111 -9.59 24.00 5.37
N LEU A 112 -8.95 23.00 5.97
CA LEU A 112 -8.01 22.15 5.27
C LEU A 112 -8.77 21.02 4.57
N ILE A 113 -9.05 21.21 3.29
CA ILE A 113 -9.83 20.26 2.48
C ILE A 113 -9.02 19.02 2.13
N MET A 114 -9.44 17.88 2.64
CA MET A 114 -8.88 16.55 2.36
C MET A 114 -9.92 15.67 1.68
N GLY A 115 -9.47 14.74 0.84
CA GLY A 115 -10.34 13.77 0.20
C GLY A 115 -10.37 12.47 1.00
N SER A 116 -11.55 11.87 1.08
CA SER A 116 -11.74 10.55 1.61
C SER A 116 -10.86 9.59 0.82
N LYS A 117 -10.19 8.68 1.52
CA LYS A 117 -9.57 7.55 0.85
C LYS A 117 -10.66 6.80 0.09
N ALA A 118 -10.42 6.47 -1.18
CA ALA A 118 -11.30 5.57 -1.91
C ALA A 118 -11.45 4.30 -1.06
N ARG A 119 -12.67 4.00 -0.62
CA ARG A 119 -12.95 2.76 0.10
C ARG A 119 -12.97 1.64 -0.92
N ILE A 120 -11.78 1.14 -1.26
CA ILE A 120 -11.68 -0.20 -1.81
C ILE A 120 -12.14 -1.13 -0.68
N TYR A 121 -13.02 -2.09 -0.99
CA TYR A 121 -13.48 -3.07 -0.02
C TYR A 121 -12.28 -3.86 0.50
N LEU A 122 -11.65 -3.41 1.58
CA LEU A 122 -10.50 -4.11 2.15
C LEU A 122 -11.03 -5.42 2.76
N PRO A 123 -10.43 -6.57 2.41
CA PRO A 123 -10.84 -7.83 3.01
C PRO A 123 -10.68 -7.76 4.54
N LYS A 124 -11.56 -8.46 5.25
CA LYS A 124 -11.32 -8.71 6.67
C LYS A 124 -10.11 -9.64 6.75
N ILE A 125 -9.00 -9.11 7.23
CA ILE A 125 -7.83 -9.93 7.59
C ILE A 125 -8.16 -10.56 8.94
N ASP A 126 -8.19 -11.89 9.00
CA ASP A 126 -8.16 -12.57 10.29
C ASP A 126 -6.74 -12.56 10.83
N ARG A 127 -6.42 -11.52 11.61
CA ARG A 127 -5.12 -11.39 12.28
C ARG A 127 -4.81 -12.59 13.16
N ARG A 128 -5.82 -13.21 13.79
CA ARG A 128 -5.61 -14.40 14.64
C ARG A 128 -5.23 -15.61 13.80
N ALA A 129 -5.81 -15.77 12.61
CA ALA A 129 -5.40 -16.80 11.67
C ALA A 129 -3.96 -16.58 11.21
N THR A 130 -3.59 -15.33 10.88
CA THR A 130 -2.20 -14.99 10.53
C THR A 130 -1.22 -15.34 11.65
N ASP A 131 -1.50 -14.94 12.90
CA ASP A 131 -0.62 -15.21 14.04
C ASP A 131 -0.51 -16.72 14.34
N ARG A 132 -1.63 -17.44 14.23
CA ARG A 132 -1.66 -18.92 14.33
C ARG A 132 -0.79 -19.55 13.24
N ASN A 133 -0.90 -19.09 12.01
CA ASN A 133 -0.13 -19.65 10.89
C ASN A 133 1.36 -19.28 10.97
N LYS A 134 1.72 -18.11 11.52
CA LYS A 134 3.12 -17.81 11.87
C LYS A 134 3.67 -18.79 12.89
N ALA A 135 2.85 -19.25 13.85
CA ALA A 135 3.25 -20.33 14.76
C ALA A 135 3.44 -21.67 14.03
N ILE A 136 2.65 -21.94 12.97
CA ILE A 136 2.85 -23.13 12.12
C ILE A 136 4.26 -23.10 11.51
N ILE A 137 4.73 -21.97 10.96
CA ILE A 137 6.11 -21.86 10.44
C ILE A 137 7.15 -22.24 11.49
N LYS A 138 6.96 -21.79 12.74
CA LYS A 138 7.88 -22.14 13.83
C LYS A 138 7.90 -23.64 14.12
N SER A 139 6.79 -24.35 13.90
CA SER A 139 6.70 -25.80 14.09
C SER A 139 7.10 -26.64 12.87
N ILE A 140 7.23 -26.04 11.68
CA ILE A 140 7.54 -26.76 10.45
C ILE A 140 8.96 -27.34 10.51
N ASP A 141 9.04 -28.64 10.27
CA ASP A 141 10.28 -29.40 10.15
C ASP A 141 10.78 -29.31 8.70
N LEU A 142 11.43 -28.18 8.38
CA LEU A 142 12.31 -28.08 7.21
C LEU A 142 13.73 -28.03 7.76
N LYS A 143 14.66 -28.74 7.10
CA LYS A 143 16.06 -28.83 7.48
C LYS A 143 16.91 -28.94 6.23
N ASN A 144 17.96 -28.11 6.14
CA ASN A 144 18.97 -28.05 5.08
C ASN A 144 18.44 -27.98 3.64
N ILE A 145 19.04 -27.13 2.82
CA ILE A 145 18.65 -27.01 1.42
C ILE A 145 19.29 -28.16 0.64
N ASN A 146 18.50 -28.89 -0.14
CA ASN A 146 18.97 -30.00 -0.99
C ASN A 146 19.09 -29.59 -2.46
N SER A 147 18.02 -29.03 -3.03
CA SER A 147 17.97 -28.66 -4.44
C SER A 147 16.91 -27.59 -4.71
N ILE A 148 17.01 -26.96 -5.87
CA ILE A 148 16.03 -26.03 -6.41
C ILE A 148 15.67 -26.51 -7.80
N GLU A 149 14.37 -26.72 -8.04
CA GLU A 149 13.87 -27.27 -9.29
C GLU A 149 12.83 -26.33 -9.90
N LYS A 150 12.94 -26.06 -11.20
CA LYS A 150 11.88 -25.42 -11.97
C LYS A 150 10.78 -26.46 -12.21
N MET A 151 9.55 -26.14 -11.83
CA MET A 151 8.44 -27.10 -11.90
C MET A 151 7.67 -27.06 -13.23
N GLN A 152 7.72 -25.95 -13.95
CA GLN A 152 7.01 -25.78 -15.22
C GLN A 152 7.66 -24.68 -16.07
N ASP A 153 7.36 -24.67 -17.36
CA ASP A 153 7.88 -23.66 -18.29
C ASP A 153 7.01 -22.41 -18.45
N SER A 154 5.70 -22.50 -18.18
CA SER A 154 4.79 -21.36 -18.29
C SER A 154 4.65 -20.63 -16.95
N GLY A 155 5.22 -19.44 -16.84
CA GLY A 155 5.22 -18.65 -15.61
C GLY A 155 6.18 -19.19 -14.54
N THR A 156 6.21 -18.51 -13.39
CA THR A 156 7.17 -18.73 -12.32
C THR A 156 6.64 -19.75 -11.31
N CYS A 157 7.33 -20.88 -11.20
CA CYS A 157 7.15 -21.83 -10.11
C CYS A 157 8.42 -22.62 -9.87
N LEU A 158 9.00 -22.45 -8.68
CA LEU A 158 10.22 -23.13 -8.26
C LEU A 158 9.93 -23.94 -6.99
N LYS A 159 10.45 -25.16 -6.93
CA LYS A 159 10.39 -26.01 -5.75
C LYS A 159 11.75 -26.01 -5.08
N VAL A 160 11.80 -25.55 -3.84
CA VAL A 160 12.96 -25.68 -2.97
C VAL A 160 12.78 -26.95 -2.14
N ASN A 161 13.63 -27.94 -2.40
CA ASN A 161 13.65 -29.18 -1.66
C ASN A 161 14.55 -29.04 -0.44
N PHE A 162 14.04 -29.48 0.70
CA PHE A 162 14.78 -29.64 1.94
C PHE A 162 14.90 -31.12 2.28
N GLU A 163 15.66 -31.47 3.31
CA GLU A 163 15.69 -32.86 3.84
C GLU A 163 14.27 -33.33 4.19
N ASN A 164 13.46 -32.47 4.83
CA ASN A 164 12.15 -32.81 5.38
C ASN A 164 10.97 -32.08 4.69
N GLY A 165 10.91 -32.12 3.35
CA GLY A 165 9.78 -31.60 2.58
C GLY A 165 10.18 -30.50 1.61
N ASN A 166 9.22 -29.72 1.14
CA ASN A 166 9.48 -28.65 0.17
C ASN A 166 8.68 -27.36 0.43
N LEU A 167 9.24 -26.26 -0.08
CA LEU A 167 8.60 -24.95 -0.22
C LEU A 167 8.45 -24.67 -1.72
N ILE A 168 7.27 -24.21 -2.12
CA ILE A 168 7.04 -23.70 -3.48
C ILE A 168 7.23 -22.18 -3.48
N LEU A 169 8.08 -21.66 -4.36
CA LEU A 169 8.25 -20.25 -4.64
C LEU A 169 7.44 -19.91 -5.89
N ASP A 170 6.38 -19.13 -5.70
CA ASP A 170 5.38 -18.75 -6.69
C ASP A 170 4.65 -19.94 -7.35
N VAL A 171 3.45 -19.67 -7.84
CA VAL A 171 2.57 -20.63 -8.51
C VAL A 171 1.94 -19.93 -9.72
N GLY A 172 2.78 -19.70 -10.73
CA GLY A 172 2.41 -19.06 -11.98
C GLY A 172 1.34 -19.80 -12.79
N PHE A 173 1.23 -19.45 -14.06
CA PHE A 173 0.20 -20.01 -14.95
C PHE A 173 0.16 -21.53 -14.92
N ASN A 174 -1.04 -22.11 -14.81
CA ASN A 174 -1.31 -23.55 -14.89
C ASN A 174 -0.61 -24.44 -13.84
N CYS A 175 -0.08 -23.86 -12.75
CA CYS A 175 0.72 -24.59 -11.76
C CYS A 175 -0.10 -25.34 -10.68
N HIS A 176 -1.18 -26.02 -11.06
CA HIS A 176 -2.14 -26.60 -10.12
C HIS A 176 -1.66 -27.91 -9.47
N SER A 177 -0.71 -28.60 -10.09
CA SER A 177 -0.18 -29.91 -9.66
C SER A 177 1.17 -29.84 -8.93
N CYS A 178 1.68 -28.64 -8.64
CA CYS A 178 2.99 -28.48 -7.99
C CYS A 178 2.96 -28.82 -6.48
N VAL A 179 1.76 -28.89 -5.88
CA VAL A 179 1.56 -29.18 -4.46
C VAL A 179 1.35 -30.68 -4.26
N ASN A 180 2.10 -31.27 -3.34
CA ASN A 180 1.98 -32.68 -2.94
C ASN A 180 2.07 -32.82 -1.41
N GLU A 181 2.06 -34.06 -0.90
CA GLU A 181 2.09 -34.35 0.54
C GLU A 181 3.38 -33.87 1.24
N LYS A 182 4.47 -33.64 0.48
CA LYS A 182 5.73 -33.12 1.01
C LYS A 182 5.74 -31.59 1.07
N THR A 183 4.82 -30.90 0.40
CA THR A 183 4.76 -29.44 0.38
C THR A 183 4.31 -28.89 1.73
N LYS A 184 5.16 -28.08 2.36
CA LYS A 184 4.90 -27.50 3.68
C LYS A 184 4.29 -26.11 3.61
N MET A 185 4.58 -25.37 2.53
CA MET A 185 4.15 -23.99 2.35
C MET A 185 4.36 -23.54 0.91
N ILE A 186 3.67 -22.46 0.55
CA ILE A 186 3.85 -21.71 -0.69
C ILE A 186 4.26 -20.28 -0.31
N PHE A 187 5.23 -19.72 -1.01
CA PHE A 187 5.59 -18.32 -0.96
C PHE A 187 5.11 -17.63 -2.22
N ILE A 188 4.34 -16.55 -2.09
CA ILE A 188 3.90 -15.72 -3.22
C ILE A 188 4.62 -14.38 -3.13
N SER A 189 5.53 -14.14 -4.07
CA SER A 189 6.32 -12.92 -4.17
C SER A 189 5.44 -11.70 -4.44
N HIS A 190 4.49 -11.83 -5.37
CA HIS A 190 3.53 -10.81 -5.73
C HIS A 190 2.33 -11.36 -6.51
N PHE A 191 1.37 -10.49 -6.85
CA PHE A 191 0.04 -10.88 -7.33
C PHE A 191 -0.09 -11.04 -8.85
N HIS A 192 0.97 -10.85 -9.64
CA HIS A 192 0.87 -11.05 -11.09
C HIS A 192 0.58 -12.51 -11.43
N GLN A 193 -0.12 -12.75 -12.54
CA GLN A 193 -0.66 -14.07 -12.86
C GLN A 193 0.43 -15.09 -13.22
N ASP A 194 1.54 -14.63 -13.77
CA ASP A 194 2.74 -15.42 -13.98
C ASP A 194 3.43 -15.84 -12.68
N HIS A 195 3.06 -15.27 -11.53
CA HIS A 195 3.55 -15.68 -10.20
C HIS A 195 2.47 -16.30 -9.30
N SER A 196 1.19 -16.06 -9.58
CA SER A 196 0.09 -16.47 -8.69
C SER A 196 -1.12 -17.08 -9.40
N GLY A 197 -1.06 -17.23 -10.73
CA GLY A 197 -2.18 -17.66 -11.56
C GLY A 197 -2.71 -19.06 -11.22
N GLY A 198 -1.84 -19.98 -10.79
CA GLY A 198 -2.21 -21.32 -10.35
C GLY A 198 -2.78 -21.39 -8.94
N LEU A 199 -2.72 -20.29 -8.16
CA LEU A 199 -3.11 -20.29 -6.75
C LEU A 199 -4.59 -20.63 -6.54
N ILE A 200 -5.47 -20.23 -7.47
CA ILE A 200 -6.90 -20.50 -7.37
C ILE A 200 -7.17 -22.01 -7.39
N ASP A 201 -6.54 -22.73 -8.30
CA ASP A 201 -6.68 -24.19 -8.42
C ASP A 201 -6.09 -24.92 -7.22
N ILE A 202 -4.95 -24.44 -6.72
CA ILE A 202 -4.36 -24.96 -5.49
C ILE A 202 -5.33 -24.78 -4.32
N LEU A 203 -5.91 -23.58 -4.16
CA LEU A 203 -6.87 -23.29 -3.09
C LEU A 203 -8.17 -24.07 -3.23
N ARG A 204 -8.54 -24.56 -4.43
CA ARG A 204 -9.71 -25.44 -4.62
C ARG A 204 -9.52 -26.83 -4.03
N ASN A 205 -8.28 -27.31 -4.01
CA ASN A 205 -7.96 -28.70 -3.72
C ASN A 205 -7.16 -28.90 -2.43
N HIS A 206 -6.39 -27.90 -2.01
CA HIS A 206 -5.44 -28.00 -0.90
C HIS A 206 -5.71 -26.94 0.16
N SER A 207 -5.34 -27.26 1.40
CA SER A 207 -5.25 -26.30 2.52
C SER A 207 -3.79 -26.24 2.92
N ILE A 208 -3.04 -25.33 2.30
CA ILE A 208 -1.60 -25.21 2.49
C ILE A 208 -1.23 -23.79 2.89
N PRO A 209 -0.33 -23.58 3.88
CA PRO A 209 0.10 -22.25 4.27
C PRO A 209 0.66 -21.43 3.10
N ILE A 210 0.21 -20.18 2.97
CA ILE A 210 0.61 -19.25 1.90
C ILE A 210 1.26 -18.02 2.52
N ILE A 211 2.55 -17.84 2.32
CA ILE A 211 3.30 -16.67 2.77
C ILE A 211 3.21 -15.59 1.70
N CYS A 212 2.71 -14.41 2.07
CA CYS A 212 2.65 -13.26 1.16
C CYS A 212 2.61 -11.95 1.95
N SER A 213 2.84 -10.83 1.26
CA SER A 213 2.67 -9.50 1.86
C SER A 213 1.19 -9.11 1.95
N LEU A 214 0.87 -8.14 2.79
CA LEU A 214 -0.51 -7.65 2.90
C LEU A 214 -1.06 -7.08 1.57
N PRO A 215 -0.33 -6.25 0.81
CA PRO A 215 -0.83 -5.78 -0.48
C PRO A 215 -1.02 -6.92 -1.50
N THR A 216 -0.14 -7.92 -1.51
CA THR A 216 -0.30 -9.12 -2.35
C THR A 216 -1.58 -9.87 -1.96
N TYR A 217 -1.80 -10.16 -0.68
CA TYR A 217 -3.03 -10.78 -0.18
C TYR A 217 -4.30 -10.03 -0.61
N ASN A 218 -4.32 -8.71 -0.42
CA ASN A 218 -5.47 -7.89 -0.80
C ASN A 218 -5.74 -7.97 -2.30
N SER A 219 -4.69 -7.95 -3.11
CA SER A 219 -4.79 -8.03 -4.57
C SER A 219 -5.34 -9.40 -5.00
N LEU A 220 -4.82 -10.50 -4.44
CA LEU A 220 -5.33 -11.85 -4.67
C LEU A 220 -6.80 -11.99 -4.27
N TRP A 221 -7.18 -11.48 -3.10
CA TRP A 221 -8.57 -11.46 -2.65
C TRP A 221 -9.48 -10.77 -3.67
N HIS A 222 -9.06 -9.60 -4.17
CA HIS A 222 -9.81 -8.86 -5.17
C HIS A 222 -9.91 -9.58 -6.50
N ILE A 223 -8.80 -10.15 -6.98
CA ILE A 223 -8.76 -10.95 -8.21
C ILE A 223 -9.75 -12.11 -8.11
N ILE A 224 -9.73 -12.88 -7.02
CA ILE A 224 -10.66 -13.99 -6.79
C ILE A 224 -12.10 -13.47 -6.73
N ASN A 225 -12.35 -12.37 -6.02
CA ASN A 225 -13.69 -11.84 -5.85
C ASN A 225 -14.33 -11.35 -7.16
N ILE A 226 -13.52 -10.90 -8.12
CA ILE A 226 -13.95 -10.40 -9.44
C ILE A 226 -14.03 -11.53 -10.46
N THR A 227 -13.08 -12.46 -10.46
CA THR A 227 -12.97 -13.52 -11.49
C THR A 227 -13.90 -14.70 -11.22
N GLN A 228 -14.19 -15.02 -9.96
CA GLN A 228 -15.01 -16.17 -9.59
C GLN A 228 -16.50 -15.80 -9.56
N ARG A 229 -17.25 -16.35 -10.53
CA ARG A 229 -18.69 -16.10 -10.71
C ARG A 229 -19.54 -16.91 -9.74
N ASP A 230 -19.20 -18.19 -9.53
CA ASP A 230 -19.92 -19.03 -8.58
C ASP A 230 -19.69 -18.53 -7.16
N LYS A 231 -20.76 -18.17 -6.47
CA LYS A 231 -20.70 -17.56 -5.14
C LYS A 231 -20.22 -18.56 -4.07
N SER A 232 -20.65 -19.82 -4.17
CA SER A 232 -20.29 -20.86 -3.20
C SER A 232 -18.80 -21.19 -3.30
N GLU A 233 -18.34 -21.42 -4.53
CA GLU A 233 -16.96 -21.72 -4.84
C GLU A 233 -16.03 -20.56 -4.49
N LYS A 234 -16.41 -19.33 -4.88
CA LYS A 234 -15.70 -18.11 -4.49
C LYS A 234 -15.52 -18.01 -2.99
N ASN A 235 -16.60 -18.20 -2.22
CA ASN A 235 -16.52 -18.10 -0.76
C ASN A 235 -15.61 -19.19 -0.17
N LYS A 236 -15.65 -20.41 -0.71
CA LYS A 236 -14.75 -21.50 -0.32
C LYS A 236 -13.29 -21.12 -0.56
N ILE A 237 -12.96 -20.60 -1.75
CA ILE A 237 -11.59 -20.18 -2.11
C ILE A 237 -11.13 -19.02 -1.22
N LEU A 238 -11.97 -18.00 -1.03
CA LEU A 238 -11.64 -16.84 -0.19
C LEU A 238 -11.45 -17.23 1.29
N ASN A 239 -12.28 -18.13 1.83
CA ASN A 239 -12.10 -18.65 3.18
C ASN A 239 -10.78 -19.40 3.31
N ARG A 240 -10.42 -20.25 2.34
CA ARG A 240 -9.13 -20.95 2.35
C ARG A 240 -7.95 -19.99 2.21
N LEU A 241 -8.05 -18.96 1.37
CA LEU A 241 -7.03 -17.92 1.29
C LEU A 241 -6.87 -17.25 2.67
N MET A 242 -7.95 -16.84 3.31
CA MET A 242 -7.93 -16.21 4.63
C MET A 242 -7.34 -17.11 5.72
N GLU A 243 -7.76 -18.37 5.76
CA GLU A 243 -7.37 -19.34 6.80
C GLU A 243 -5.93 -19.81 6.64
N ASN A 244 -5.39 -19.84 5.43
CA ASN A 244 -4.05 -20.34 5.16
C ASN A 244 -3.00 -19.23 4.94
N SER A 245 -3.40 -17.97 4.79
CA SER A 245 -2.45 -16.88 4.56
C SER A 245 -1.61 -16.55 5.80
N ILE A 246 -0.34 -16.28 5.55
CA ILE A 246 0.66 -15.80 6.50
C ILE A 246 1.13 -14.45 5.97
N ILE A 247 0.58 -13.39 6.56
CA ILE A 247 0.92 -12.02 6.18
C ILE A 247 2.24 -11.62 6.81
N ILE A 248 3.22 -11.32 5.97
CA ILE A 248 4.56 -10.88 6.39
C ILE A 248 4.82 -9.43 5.99
N ASN A 249 5.68 -8.77 6.76
CA ASN A 249 6.21 -7.45 6.43
C ASN A 249 7.60 -7.57 5.81
N SER A 250 7.98 -6.58 5.00
CA SER A 250 9.38 -6.45 4.56
C SER A 250 10.31 -6.34 5.76
N ASN A 251 11.49 -6.95 5.68
CA ASN A 251 12.50 -7.04 6.74
C ASN A 251 12.10 -7.92 7.94
N GLU A 252 10.95 -8.60 7.89
CA GLU A 252 10.60 -9.60 8.89
C GLU A 252 11.52 -10.82 8.80
N LEU A 253 11.86 -11.39 9.96
CA LEU A 253 12.63 -12.62 10.09
C LEU A 253 11.78 -13.67 10.80
N LEU A 254 11.54 -14.79 10.13
CA LEU A 254 10.91 -15.97 10.73
C LEU A 254 11.94 -17.08 10.88
N LYS A 255 11.84 -17.84 11.97
CA LYS A 255 12.69 -18.99 12.23
C LYS A 255 11.85 -20.25 12.41
N THR A 256 12.28 -21.35 11.81
CA THR A 256 11.71 -22.68 12.08
C THR A 256 12.29 -23.26 13.38
N LYS A 257 11.70 -24.35 13.88
CA LYS A 257 12.20 -25.12 15.03
C LYS A 257 13.64 -25.59 14.83
N ASN A 258 14.00 -25.91 13.59
CA ASN A 258 15.32 -26.45 13.25
C ASN A 258 16.36 -25.38 12.95
N GLY A 259 16.04 -24.09 13.15
CA GLY A 259 17.00 -23.00 12.97
C GLY A 259 17.09 -22.44 11.54
N LEU A 260 16.26 -22.91 10.60
CA LEU A 260 16.12 -22.31 9.28
C LEU A 260 15.54 -20.89 9.41
N GLU A 261 16.14 -19.93 8.72
CA GLU A 261 15.78 -18.52 8.78
C GLU A 261 15.18 -18.06 7.44
N PHE A 262 13.94 -17.56 7.49
CA PHE A 262 13.27 -16.90 6.36
C PHE A 262 13.32 -15.39 6.57
N TYR A 263 13.92 -14.66 5.64
CA TYR A 263 14.03 -13.21 5.67
C TYR A 263 13.40 -12.59 4.43
N PHE A 264 12.45 -11.69 4.64
CA PHE A 264 11.67 -11.10 3.55
C PHE A 264 12.23 -9.74 3.14
N ILE A 265 12.38 -9.53 1.83
CA ILE A 265 13.07 -8.35 1.27
C ILE A 265 12.10 -7.62 0.35
N GLN A 266 12.02 -6.30 0.41
CA GLN A 266 11.18 -5.54 -0.53
C GLN A 266 11.83 -5.52 -1.92
N THR A 267 11.09 -5.77 -3.01
CA THR A 267 11.66 -5.82 -4.38
C THR A 267 11.18 -4.71 -5.32
N TYR A 268 10.24 -3.87 -4.87
CA TYR A 268 9.76 -2.66 -5.57
C TYR A 268 9.30 -2.85 -7.04
N HIS A 269 8.94 -4.07 -7.44
CA HIS A 269 8.39 -4.41 -8.76
C HIS A 269 6.91 -4.10 -8.91
N CYS A 270 6.13 -4.28 -7.84
CA CYS A 270 4.73 -3.89 -7.76
C CYS A 270 4.34 -3.65 -6.29
N PRO A 271 3.15 -3.09 -5.99
CA PRO A 271 2.71 -2.92 -4.61
C PRO A 271 2.73 -4.23 -3.83
N GLY A 272 3.53 -4.27 -2.76
CA GLY A 272 3.70 -5.46 -1.91
C GLY A 272 4.62 -6.54 -2.46
N SER A 273 5.35 -6.29 -3.55
CA SER A 273 6.31 -7.27 -4.06
C SER A 273 7.43 -7.54 -3.04
N ILE A 274 7.64 -8.81 -2.73
CA ILE A 274 8.61 -9.27 -1.75
C ILE A 274 9.45 -10.41 -2.32
N GLY A 275 10.76 -10.35 -2.03
CA GLY A 275 11.69 -11.45 -2.20
C GLY A 275 11.89 -12.20 -0.88
N LEU A 276 12.55 -13.34 -0.98
CA LEU A 276 12.81 -14.25 0.12
C LEU A 276 14.29 -14.65 0.14
N LYS A 277 14.93 -14.47 1.29
CA LYS A 277 16.19 -15.13 1.62
C LYS A 277 15.93 -16.27 2.59
N ILE A 278 16.47 -17.44 2.30
CA ILE A 278 16.41 -18.63 3.14
C ILE A 278 17.84 -18.93 3.55
N ASP A 279 18.13 -18.95 4.87
CA ASP A 279 19.42 -19.39 5.40
C ASP A 279 19.20 -20.70 6.16
N ASP A 280 19.92 -21.75 5.78
CA ASP A 280 19.86 -23.03 6.48
C ASP A 280 20.92 -23.18 7.57
N THR A 281 20.91 -24.32 8.26
CA THR A 281 21.85 -24.63 9.34
C THR A 281 23.24 -25.06 8.87
N ASN A 282 23.40 -25.35 7.57
CA ASN A 282 24.66 -25.74 6.94
C ASN A 282 25.36 -24.56 6.26
N ASN A 283 24.99 -23.32 6.60
CA ASN A 283 25.53 -22.11 6.00
C ASN A 283 25.32 -22.04 4.48
N GLN A 284 24.24 -22.64 3.98
CA GLN A 284 23.75 -22.43 2.62
C GLN A 284 22.62 -21.41 2.62
N SER A 285 22.52 -20.64 1.54
CA SER A 285 21.44 -19.70 1.34
C SER A 285 20.82 -19.78 -0.04
N ILE A 286 19.52 -19.50 -0.10
CA ILE A 286 18.82 -19.13 -1.33
C ILE A 286 18.38 -17.69 -1.20
N LEU A 287 18.65 -16.88 -2.22
CA LEU A 287 18.11 -15.54 -2.38
C LEU A 287 17.21 -15.52 -3.62
N TYR A 288 15.91 -15.49 -3.40
CA TYR A 288 14.89 -15.39 -4.44
C TYR A 288 14.33 -13.97 -4.46
N LEU A 289 14.68 -13.18 -5.48
CA LEU A 289 14.18 -11.81 -5.60
C LEU A 289 12.93 -11.70 -6.47
N SER A 290 12.52 -12.78 -7.14
CA SER A 290 11.43 -12.75 -8.13
C SER A 290 11.66 -11.61 -9.13
N ASP A 291 10.58 -10.98 -9.57
CA ASP A 291 10.63 -9.72 -10.28
C ASP A 291 11.09 -8.60 -9.35
N ILE A 292 12.11 -7.88 -9.81
CA ILE A 292 12.74 -6.80 -9.06
C ILE A 292 13.00 -5.59 -9.96
N CYS A 293 12.61 -4.42 -9.45
CA CYS A 293 12.95 -3.15 -10.08
C CYS A 293 13.93 -2.40 -9.18
N LEU A 294 15.21 -2.42 -9.54
CA LEU A 294 16.27 -1.75 -8.77
C LEU A 294 16.14 -0.23 -8.83
N ASN A 295 15.70 0.30 -9.96
CA ASN A 295 15.51 1.73 -10.16
C ASN A 295 14.24 1.95 -11.00
N ASN A 296 13.30 2.71 -10.45
CA ASN A 296 12.12 3.18 -11.15
C ASN A 296 12.02 4.71 -11.10
N GLY A 297 11.08 5.30 -11.83
CA GLY A 297 10.94 6.75 -11.93
C GLY A 297 10.82 7.49 -10.58
N PHE A 298 10.41 6.82 -9.50
CA PHE A 298 10.24 7.44 -8.19
C PHE A 298 11.25 7.00 -7.12
N LEU A 299 11.91 5.84 -7.24
CA LEU A 299 12.82 5.27 -6.26
C LEU A 299 13.99 4.53 -6.91
N ASP A 300 15.21 4.85 -6.48
CA ASP A 300 16.38 4.01 -6.67
C ASP A 300 16.62 3.20 -5.39
N TYR A 301 16.44 1.88 -5.49
CA TYR A 301 16.55 0.92 -4.40
C TYR A 301 17.88 0.17 -4.40
N SER A 302 18.74 0.36 -5.39
CA SER A 302 19.96 -0.44 -5.63
C SER A 302 20.88 -0.50 -4.40
N GLU A 303 21.24 0.67 -3.85
CA GLU A 303 22.11 0.76 -2.67
C GLU A 303 21.46 0.26 -1.39
N THR A 304 20.13 0.42 -1.28
CA THR A 304 19.39 -0.08 -0.11
C THR A 304 19.34 -1.59 -0.13
N LEU A 305 19.03 -2.20 -1.28
CA LEU A 305 19.10 -3.65 -1.46
C LEU A 305 20.48 -4.17 -1.12
N LYS A 306 21.53 -3.58 -1.71
CA LYS A 306 22.92 -3.94 -1.46
C LYS A 306 23.25 -3.94 0.02
N LYS A 307 22.89 -2.87 0.75
CA LYS A 307 23.09 -2.79 2.21
C LYS A 307 22.30 -3.87 2.97
N THR A 308 21.06 -4.13 2.59
CA THR A 308 20.23 -5.19 3.18
C THR A 308 20.86 -6.58 2.99
N LEU A 309 21.37 -6.87 1.79
CA LEU A 309 22.06 -8.12 1.48
C LEU A 309 23.40 -8.23 2.24
N LEU A 310 24.19 -7.15 2.29
CA LEU A 310 25.49 -7.14 2.98
C LEU A 310 25.36 -7.30 4.49
N LYS A 311 24.39 -6.64 5.14
CA LYS A 311 24.12 -6.79 6.58
C LYS A 311 23.82 -8.24 6.98
N ARG A 312 23.31 -9.04 6.03
CA ARG A 312 22.89 -10.43 6.25
C ARG A 312 23.85 -11.45 5.62
N LYS A 313 25.02 -11.02 5.14
CA LYS A 313 26.05 -11.89 4.54
C LYS A 313 26.76 -12.78 5.58
N ALA A 314 26.64 -12.46 6.87
CA ALA A 314 27.49 -12.99 7.94
C ALA A 314 27.29 -14.47 8.35
N LYS A 315 26.43 -15.26 7.69
CA LYS A 315 26.19 -16.66 8.08
C LYS A 315 26.52 -17.71 7.02
N SER A 316 26.52 -17.36 5.75
CA SER A 316 26.50 -18.38 4.69
C SER A 316 27.73 -18.33 3.81
N ASN A 317 28.35 -19.51 3.61
CA ASN A 317 29.52 -19.66 2.75
C ASN A 317 29.11 -19.80 1.27
N ASN A 318 27.91 -20.35 1.02
CA ASN A 318 27.37 -20.56 -0.33
C ASN A 318 25.99 -19.90 -0.45
N ILE A 319 25.85 -18.96 -1.39
CA ILE A 319 24.59 -18.26 -1.65
C ILE A 319 24.17 -18.49 -3.10
N HIS A 320 23.04 -19.17 -3.28
CA HIS A 320 22.38 -19.32 -4.57
C HIS A 320 21.45 -18.14 -4.79
N VAL A 321 21.66 -17.37 -5.87
CA VAL A 321 20.82 -16.21 -6.19
C VAL A 321 19.96 -16.53 -7.39
N ILE A 322 18.66 -16.35 -7.25
CA ILE A 322 17.65 -16.53 -8.29
C ILE A 322 17.10 -15.15 -8.62
N LEU A 323 17.32 -14.72 -9.85
CA LEU A 323 16.96 -13.40 -10.36
C LEU A 323 16.06 -13.55 -11.59
N ASP A 324 15.14 -12.61 -11.73
CA ASP A 324 14.49 -12.35 -13.00
C ASP A 324 15.52 -11.99 -14.08
N SER A 325 15.23 -12.41 -15.31
CA SER A 325 16.04 -12.19 -16.51
C SER A 325 15.26 -11.52 -17.66
N THR A 326 14.08 -10.94 -17.39
CA THR A 326 13.18 -10.35 -18.39
C THR A 326 13.85 -9.33 -19.33
N PHE A 327 14.90 -8.66 -18.85
CA PHE A 327 15.67 -7.67 -19.63
C PHE A 327 17.10 -8.11 -19.99
N ILE A 328 17.51 -9.34 -19.67
CA ILE A 328 18.82 -9.85 -20.10
C ILE A 328 18.86 -9.90 -21.63
N LYS A 329 19.91 -9.33 -22.24
CA LYS A 329 20.14 -9.22 -23.70
C LYS A 329 19.18 -8.31 -24.47
N LYS A 330 18.29 -7.57 -23.80
CA LYS A 330 17.61 -6.46 -24.48
C LYS A 330 18.61 -5.30 -24.55
N GLU A 331 18.97 -4.88 -25.77
CA GLU A 331 19.66 -3.60 -25.95
C GLU A 331 18.78 -2.53 -25.31
N TYR A 332 19.38 -1.69 -24.47
CA TYR A 332 18.67 -0.56 -23.87
C TYR A 332 18.34 0.42 -24.99
N GLU A 333 17.23 0.20 -25.68
CA GLU A 333 16.55 1.30 -26.33
C GLU A 333 16.18 2.25 -25.20
N ASN A 334 16.71 3.48 -25.26
CA ASN A 334 16.28 4.54 -24.37
C ASN A 334 14.76 4.57 -24.41
N ILE A 335 14.10 4.25 -23.28
CA ILE A 335 12.65 4.34 -23.18
C ILE A 335 12.31 5.76 -23.64
N PRO A 336 11.58 5.94 -24.76
CA PRO A 336 11.30 7.26 -25.28
C PRO A 336 10.69 8.10 -24.17
N TYR A 337 11.06 9.38 -24.08
CA TYR A 337 10.53 10.28 -23.05
C TYR A 337 8.99 10.26 -23.01
N SER A 338 8.35 10.04 -24.16
CA SER A 338 6.91 9.85 -24.33
C SER A 338 6.30 8.61 -23.68
N GLN A 339 7.12 7.59 -23.47
CA GLN A 339 6.74 6.39 -22.73
C GLN A 339 7.11 6.48 -21.25
N THR A 340 7.72 7.59 -20.83
CA THR A 340 7.88 7.94 -19.43
C THR A 340 6.73 8.83 -18.99
N PRO A 341 6.39 8.90 -17.70
CA PRO A 341 5.42 9.89 -17.25
C PRO A 341 5.94 11.34 -17.32
N GLY A 342 7.16 11.58 -17.83
CA GLY A 342 7.76 12.89 -18.01
C GLY A 342 6.90 13.82 -18.89
N GLU A 343 6.36 13.33 -20.01
CA GLU A 343 5.46 14.13 -20.86
C GLU A 343 4.21 14.60 -20.11
N VAL A 344 3.64 13.74 -19.24
CA VAL A 344 2.49 14.11 -18.41
C VAL A 344 2.86 15.22 -17.43
N LEU A 345 4.08 15.19 -16.87
CA LEU A 345 4.57 16.23 -15.98
C LEU A 345 4.91 17.53 -16.68
N ASP A 346 5.37 17.45 -17.91
CA ASP A 346 5.60 18.62 -18.75
C ASP A 346 4.31 19.41 -18.99
N ILE A 347 3.16 18.73 -19.04
CA ILE A 347 1.83 19.36 -19.07
C ILE A 347 1.51 20.05 -17.72
N VAL A 348 2.06 19.55 -16.60
CA VAL A 348 1.82 20.03 -15.23
C VAL A 348 2.93 21.01 -14.78
N LYS A 349 3.73 21.54 -15.71
CA LYS A 349 4.84 22.47 -15.43
C LYS A 349 4.43 23.71 -14.60
N PRO A 350 5.40 24.35 -13.92
CA PRO A 350 5.15 25.49 -13.03
C PRO A 350 4.50 26.64 -13.80
N GLY A 351 3.33 27.10 -13.32
CA GLY A 351 2.61 28.24 -13.90
C GLY A 351 1.12 27.99 -14.10
N ARG A 352 0.66 26.73 -14.09
CA ARG A 352 -0.78 26.41 -14.07
C ARG A 352 -1.16 25.81 -12.73
N GLU A 353 -2.05 26.49 -12.00
CA GLU A 353 -2.76 25.88 -10.89
C GLU A 353 -3.72 24.84 -11.46
N ILE A 354 -3.30 23.57 -11.48
CA ILE A 354 -4.17 22.45 -11.84
C ILE A 354 -4.74 21.89 -10.52
N PRO A 355 -5.95 22.29 -10.10
CA PRO A 355 -6.49 21.90 -8.79
C PRO A 355 -6.83 20.40 -8.72
N ASN A 356 -7.04 19.76 -9.87
CA ASN A 356 -7.46 18.36 -9.96
C ASN A 356 -6.68 17.63 -11.06
N VAL A 357 -5.89 16.63 -10.69
CA VAL A 357 -5.26 15.69 -11.63
C VAL A 357 -5.91 14.33 -11.45
N TRP A 358 -6.35 13.76 -12.57
CA TRP A 358 -7.00 12.47 -12.64
C TRP A 358 -6.03 11.51 -13.31
N PHE A 359 -5.74 10.41 -12.63
CA PHE A 359 -5.02 9.30 -13.23
C PHE A 359 -6.04 8.26 -13.64
N VAL A 360 -5.99 7.82 -14.89
CA VAL A 360 -6.84 6.76 -15.42
C VAL A 360 -5.93 5.78 -16.14
N SER A 361 -6.00 4.51 -15.77
CA SER A 361 -5.31 3.44 -16.47
C SER A 361 -6.17 2.19 -16.44
N LYS A 362 -6.02 1.35 -17.46
CA LYS A 362 -6.59 -0.01 -17.48
C LYS A 362 -5.84 -0.96 -16.54
N GLN A 363 -4.62 -0.59 -16.13
CA GLN A 363 -3.76 -1.36 -15.23
C GLN A 363 -3.58 -0.61 -13.91
N VAL A 364 -3.78 -1.31 -12.79
CA VAL A 364 -3.74 -0.73 -11.44
C VAL A 364 -2.31 -0.31 -11.06
N GLU A 365 -1.30 -1.06 -11.49
CA GLU A 365 0.11 -0.74 -11.24
C GLU A 365 0.49 0.58 -11.90
N THR A 366 0.13 0.77 -13.18
CA THR A 366 0.36 2.03 -13.89
C THR A 366 -0.30 3.18 -13.15
N LEU A 367 -1.53 3.01 -12.65
CA LEU A 367 -2.22 4.04 -11.89
C LEU A 367 -1.45 4.44 -10.62
N ILE A 368 -0.96 3.44 -9.88
CA ILE A 368 -0.18 3.64 -8.65
C ILE A 368 1.15 4.32 -8.99
N TYR A 369 1.84 3.89 -10.03
CA TYR A 369 3.12 4.46 -10.45
C TYR A 369 3.01 5.87 -10.97
N LEU A 370 2.00 6.16 -11.80
CA LEU A 370 1.69 7.52 -12.22
C LEU A 370 1.43 8.42 -11.02
N PHE A 371 0.64 7.95 -10.05
CA PHE A 371 0.38 8.70 -8.82
C PHE A 371 1.65 8.97 -8.00
N LEU A 372 2.46 7.94 -7.74
CA LEU A 372 3.70 8.06 -6.94
C LEU A 372 4.73 8.97 -7.63
N TYR A 373 4.89 8.81 -8.94
CA TYR A 373 5.79 9.63 -9.73
C TYR A 373 5.33 11.08 -9.78
N PHE A 374 4.04 11.33 -10.05
CA PHE A 374 3.46 12.66 -10.01
C PHE A 374 3.64 13.33 -8.64
N PHE A 375 3.41 12.59 -7.56
CA PHE A 375 3.59 13.10 -6.21
C PHE A 375 5.05 13.45 -5.90
N LYS A 376 6.01 12.64 -6.36
CA LYS A 376 7.45 12.93 -6.21
C LYS A 376 7.83 14.23 -6.93
N GLU A 377 7.42 14.37 -8.18
CA GLU A 377 7.86 15.50 -9.01
C GLU A 377 7.16 16.81 -8.61
N THR A 378 5.86 16.78 -8.30
CA THR A 378 5.17 17.97 -7.77
C THR A 378 5.69 18.43 -6.41
N ARG A 379 6.22 17.54 -5.56
CA ARG A 379 6.88 17.94 -4.31
C ARG A 379 8.18 18.71 -4.51
N LYS A 380 8.93 18.43 -5.58
CA LYS A 380 10.16 19.17 -5.92
C LYS A 380 9.85 20.61 -6.33
N VAL A 381 8.75 20.83 -7.06
CA VAL A 381 8.31 22.16 -7.54
C VAL A 381 7.97 23.12 -6.39
N TYR A 382 7.56 22.62 -5.23
CA TYR A 382 7.22 23.44 -4.05
C TYR A 382 8.36 23.56 -3.01
N GLY A 383 9.62 23.30 -3.39
CA GLY A 383 10.78 23.64 -2.55
C GLY A 383 10.91 22.84 -1.24
N TYR A 384 10.26 21.68 -1.13
CA TYR A 384 10.49 20.75 -0.01
C TYR A 384 11.37 19.58 -0.45
N PRO A 385 12.70 19.65 -0.27
CA PRO A 385 13.54 18.47 -0.35
C PRO A 385 13.30 17.68 0.95
N LYS A 386 12.28 16.82 0.96
CA LYS A 386 12.17 15.79 1.99
C LYS A 386 12.26 14.44 1.30
N LYS A 387 13.33 13.71 1.62
CA LYS A 387 13.43 12.25 1.48
C LYS A 387 12.04 11.67 1.77
N ILE A 388 11.51 10.89 0.84
CA ILE A 388 10.35 10.07 1.12
C ILE A 388 10.78 9.15 2.26
N PHE A 389 10.41 9.47 3.49
CA PHE A 389 10.55 8.57 4.62
C PHE A 389 9.62 7.40 4.35
N LEU A 390 10.16 6.37 3.68
CA LEU A 390 9.57 5.04 3.61
C LEU A 390 9.84 4.24 4.90
N ASP A 391 10.57 4.83 5.85
CA ASP A 391 10.80 4.26 7.18
C ASP A 391 9.58 4.55 8.09
N SER A 392 8.44 3.93 7.81
CA SER A 392 7.38 3.57 8.78
C SER A 392 6.11 3.06 8.08
N VAL A 393 6.14 1.80 7.66
CA VAL A 393 4.98 0.90 7.70
C VAL A 393 5.42 -0.41 8.30
#